data_AF-T2HUE2-F1
#
_entry.id   AF-T2HUE2-F1
#
_cell.length_a   1.000
_cell.length_b   1.000
_cell.length_c   1.000
_cell.angle_alpha   90.00
_cell.angle_beta   90.00
_cell.angle_gamma   90.00
#
_symmetry.space_group_name_H-M   'P 1'
#
loop_
_entity.id
_entity.type
_entity.pdbx_description
1 polymer ?
#
loop_
_entity_poly.entity_id
_entity_poly.type
_entity_poly.pdbx_seq_one_letter_code
_entity_poly.pdbx_strand_id
1 'polypeptide(L)'
;MIWQPEFTDKTLSRKPGAIQWVNRFVNWYNFEHKHSGIKYVTPAERHQGNDMKILAARKAVYQLAREQHPERWGKHLRNWDYISEVYLNPEKEAA
;
A
#
# COMPACT_ATOMS: atom_id res chain seq x y z
N MET A 1 11.43 -0.92 2.27
CA MET A 1 11.79 -2.30 2.69
C MET A 1 10.48 -3.07 2.85
N ILE A 2 10.28 -4.14 2.07
CA ILE A 2 9.07 -4.97 2.17
C ILE A 2 9.31 -5.94 3.32
N TRP A 3 8.60 -5.74 4.43
CA TRP A 3 8.70 -6.62 5.60
C TRP A 3 7.56 -7.65 5.55
N GLN A 4 7.91 -8.94 5.54
CA GLN A 4 6.96 -10.06 5.62
C GLN A 4 7.35 -10.94 6.82
N PRO A 5 6.43 -11.25 7.75
CA PRO A 5 6.75 -11.94 9.00
C PRO A 5 7.27 -13.39 8.83
N GLU A 6 6.87 -14.08 7.76
CA GLU A 6 7.25 -15.48 7.51
C GLU A 6 8.55 -15.65 6.70
N PHE A 7 9.25 -14.56 6.38
CA PHE A 7 10.49 -14.61 5.61
C PHE A 7 11.66 -15.08 6.49
N THR A 8 12.21 -16.26 6.19
CA THR A 8 13.47 -16.74 6.80
C THR A 8 14.44 -17.20 5.71
N ASP A 9 15.74 -16.92 5.89
CA ASP A 9 16.83 -17.22 4.93
C ASP A 9 16.89 -18.71 4.53
N LYS A 10 16.43 -19.60 5.43
CA LYS A 10 16.35 -21.05 5.19
C LYS A 10 15.31 -21.46 4.14
N THR A 11 14.33 -20.61 3.80
CA THR A 11 13.31 -20.91 2.78
C THR A 11 13.86 -20.95 1.35
N LEU A 12 15.04 -20.36 1.12
CA LEU A 12 15.67 -20.27 -0.20
C LEU A 12 16.63 -21.43 -0.51
N SER A 13 17.04 -22.23 0.48
CA SER A 13 18.12 -23.23 0.28
C SER A 13 17.70 -24.52 -0.45
N ARG A 14 16.40 -24.71 -0.75
CA ARG A 14 15.90 -25.87 -1.51
C ARG A 14 14.93 -25.41 -2.62
N LYS A 15 15.19 -25.82 -3.87
CA LYS A 15 14.41 -25.40 -5.07
C LYS A 15 12.88 -25.47 -4.89
N PRO A 16 12.28 -26.53 -4.29
CA PRO A 16 10.84 -26.55 -4.05
C PRO A 16 10.37 -25.55 -2.98
N GLY A 17 11.16 -25.32 -1.93
CA GLY A 17 10.86 -24.37 -0.86
C GLY A 17 10.87 -22.92 -1.34
N ALA A 18 11.81 -22.58 -2.22
CA ALA A 18 11.89 -21.26 -2.86
C ALA A 18 10.65 -20.97 -3.72
N ILE A 19 10.20 -21.93 -4.53
CA ILE A 19 8.99 -21.77 -5.37
C ILE A 19 7.75 -21.54 -4.50
N GLN A 20 7.57 -22.37 -3.46
CA GLN A 20 6.43 -22.22 -2.55
C GLN A 20 6.46 -20.87 -1.83
N TRP A 21 7.64 -20.43 -1.40
CA TRP A 21 7.79 -19.12 -0.75
C TRP A 21 7.44 -17.98 -1.71
N VAL A 22 7.98 -17.97 -2.94
CA VAL A 22 7.67 -16.94 -3.94
C VAL A 22 6.18 -16.90 -4.24
N ASN A 23 5.52 -18.05 -4.40
CA ASN A 23 4.08 -18.09 -4.64
C ASN A 23 3.27 -17.46 -3.50
N ARG A 24 3.63 -17.75 -2.24
CA ARG A 24 2.99 -17.11 -1.08
C ARG A 24 3.28 -15.62 -1.03
N PHE A 25 4.51 -15.23 -1.29
CA PHE A 25 4.92 -13.83 -1.32
C PHE A 25 4.15 -13.03 -2.38
N VAL A 26 4.05 -13.53 -3.61
CA VAL A 26 3.34 -12.86 -4.71
C VAL A 26 1.86 -12.70 -4.38
N ASN A 27 1.21 -13.71 -3.78
CA ASN A 27 -0.16 -13.60 -3.35
C ASN A 27 -0.33 -12.50 -2.28
N TRP A 28 0.43 -12.60 -1.19
CA TRP A 28 0.39 -11.62 -0.11
C TRP A 28 0.70 -10.20 -0.60
N TYR A 29 1.73 -10.03 -1.42
CA TYR A 29 2.14 -8.74 -1.98
C TYR A 29 1.03 -8.06 -2.77
N ASN A 30 0.27 -8.83 -3.55
CA ASN A 30 -0.77 -8.31 -4.44
C ASN A 30 -2.13 -8.13 -3.76
N PHE A 31 -2.48 -8.97 -2.78
CA PHE A 31 -3.84 -9.04 -2.24
C PHE A 31 -3.98 -8.65 -0.77
N GLU A 32 -2.89 -8.64 0.00
CA GLU A 32 -2.94 -8.34 1.43
C GLU A 32 -2.08 -7.12 1.80
N HIS A 33 -0.89 -7.03 1.23
CA HIS A 33 0.06 -5.98 1.54
C HIS A 33 -0.39 -4.63 0.97
N LYS A 34 -0.58 -3.65 1.86
CA LYS A 34 -0.94 -2.28 1.53
C LYS A 34 0.32 -1.43 1.36
N HIS A 35 0.53 -0.94 0.15
CA HIS A 35 1.74 -0.21 -0.22
C HIS A 35 1.61 1.27 0.07
N SER A 36 2.57 1.84 0.81
CA SER A 36 2.57 3.26 1.14
C SER A 36 2.65 4.17 -0.09
N GLY A 37 3.36 3.75 -1.14
CA GLY A 37 3.51 4.50 -2.40
C GLY A 37 2.21 4.68 -3.19
N ILE A 38 1.22 3.81 -2.96
CA ILE A 38 -0.14 3.91 -3.55
C ILE A 38 -1.17 4.15 -2.44
N LYS A 39 -0.81 4.93 -1.41
CA LYS A 39 -1.72 5.34 -0.32
C LYS A 39 -2.39 4.15 0.38
N TYR A 40 -1.63 3.10 0.67
CA TYR A 40 -2.05 1.94 1.46
C TYR A 40 -3.28 1.23 0.90
N VAL A 41 -3.35 1.10 -0.43
CA VAL A 41 -4.17 0.09 -1.10
C VAL A 41 -3.29 -1.06 -1.55
N THR A 42 -3.89 -2.21 -1.83
CA THR A 42 -3.16 -3.35 -2.41
C THR A 42 -2.96 -3.12 -3.91
N PRO A 43 -1.96 -3.77 -4.53
CA PRO A 43 -1.78 -3.69 -5.98
C PRO A 43 -3.00 -4.20 -6.74
N ALA A 44 -3.65 -5.26 -6.25
CA ALA A 44 -4.89 -5.78 -6.86
C ALA A 44 -6.06 -4.79 -6.77
N GLU A 45 -6.26 -4.13 -5.62
CA GLU A 45 -7.28 -3.08 -5.46
C GLU A 45 -7.07 -1.94 -6.45
N ARG A 46 -5.81 -1.48 -6.61
CA ARG A 46 -5.46 -0.44 -7.58
C ARG A 46 -5.66 -0.90 -9.02
N HIS A 47 -5.22 -2.11 -9.36
CA HIS A 47 -5.38 -2.67 -10.70
C HIS A 47 -6.86 -2.79 -11.10
N GLN A 48 -7.74 -3.08 -10.15
CA GLN A 48 -9.19 -3.13 -10.36
C GLN A 48 -9.87 -1.75 -10.32
N GLY A 49 -9.13 -0.66 -10.05
CA GLY A 49 -9.69 0.69 -9.90
C GLY A 49 -10.51 0.90 -8.62
N ASN A 50 -10.43 -0.02 -7.66
CA ASN A 50 -11.14 0.08 -6.38
C ASN A 50 -10.51 1.13 -5.45
N ASP A 51 -9.27 1.53 -5.73
CA ASP A 51 -8.52 2.51 -4.94
C ASP A 51 -9.24 3.85 -4.84
N MET A 52 -9.87 4.34 -5.91
CA MET A 52 -10.67 5.57 -5.88
C MET A 52 -11.75 5.55 -4.78
N LYS A 53 -12.51 4.46 -4.70
CA LYS A 53 -13.59 4.30 -3.70
C LYS A 53 -13.02 4.21 -2.28
N ILE A 54 -11.95 3.44 -2.10
CA ILE A 54 -11.29 3.25 -0.80
C ILE A 54 -10.72 4.58 -0.29
N LEU A 55 -10.07 5.34 -1.16
CA LEU A 55 -9.44 6.62 -0.84
C LEU A 55 -10.49 7.69 -0.51
N ALA A 56 -11.59 7.75 -1.27
CA ALA A 56 -12.72 8.63 -0.95
C ALA A 56 -13.32 8.32 0.43
N ALA A 57 -13.55 7.05 0.75
CA ALA A 57 -14.06 6.63 2.05
C ALA A 57 -13.11 7.02 3.19
N ARG A 58 -11.80 6.80 3.03
CA ARG A 58 -10.79 7.22 4.03
C ARG A 58 -10.79 8.73 4.25
N LYS A 59 -10.89 9.52 3.18
CA LYS A 59 -10.96 10.98 3.26
C LYS A 59 -12.17 11.41 4.11
N ALA A 60 -13.34 10.83 3.86
CA ALA A 60 -14.55 11.11 4.62
C ALA A 60 -14.41 10.76 6.11
N VAL A 61 -13.85 9.59 6.44
CA VAL A 61 -13.61 9.18 7.84
C VAL A 61 -12.68 10.16 8.56
N TYR A 62 -11.58 10.58 7.91
CA TYR A 62 -10.64 11.54 8.49
C TYR A 62 -11.28 12.92 8.69
N GLN A 63 -12.12 13.37 7.76
CA GLN A 63 -12.84 14.64 7.87
C GLN A 63 -13.82 14.61 9.05
N LEU A 64 -14.66 13.58 9.14
CA LEU A 64 -15.61 13.42 10.23
C LEU A 64 -14.92 13.33 11.60
N ALA A 65 -13.83 12.56 11.69
CA ALA A 65 -13.06 12.43 12.93
C ALA A 65 -12.39 13.75 13.36
N ARG A 66 -12.07 14.65 12.41
CA ARG A 66 -11.58 15.99 12.71
C ARG A 66 -12.67 16.94 13.14
N GLU A 67 -13.84 16.86 12.51
CA GLU A 67 -14.99 17.67 12.89
C GLU A 67 -15.49 17.35 14.30
N GLN A 68 -15.46 16.08 14.69
CA GLN A 68 -15.86 15.64 16.03
C GLN A 68 -14.88 16.07 17.14
N HIS A 69 -13.58 16.09 16.84
CA HIS A 69 -12.53 16.31 17.85
C HIS A 69 -11.41 17.20 17.31
N PRO A 70 -11.68 18.46 16.93
CA PRO A 70 -10.69 19.33 16.30
C PRO A 70 -9.42 19.53 17.16
N GLU A 71 -9.54 19.49 18.49
CA GLU A 71 -8.45 19.60 19.45
C GLU A 71 -7.38 18.52 19.31
N ARG A 72 -7.75 17.34 18.77
CA ARG A 72 -6.79 16.25 18.53
C ARG A 72 -5.95 16.44 17.26
N TRP A 73 -6.25 17.44 16.43
CA TRP A 73 -5.66 17.60 15.11
C TRP A 73 -4.88 18.93 15.02
N GLY A 74 -3.58 18.88 15.24
CA GLY A 74 -2.70 20.06 15.13
C GLY A 74 -2.13 20.34 13.73
N LYS A 75 -2.30 19.43 12.76
CA LYS A 75 -1.75 19.53 11.39
C LYS A 75 -2.80 19.19 10.35
N HIS A 76 -2.44 19.34 9.07
CA HIS A 76 -3.26 18.88 7.95
C HIS A 76 -3.56 17.38 8.02
N LEU A 77 -4.74 17.01 7.51
CA LEU A 77 -5.13 15.62 7.35
C LEU A 77 -4.17 14.89 6.41
N ARG A 78 -4.04 13.58 6.62
CA ARG A 78 -3.29 12.73 5.70
C ARG A 78 -3.88 12.85 4.28
N ASN A 79 -3.01 13.01 3.28
CA ASN A 79 -3.44 13.11 1.89
C ASN A 79 -3.97 11.75 1.39
N TRP A 80 -5.28 11.68 1.21
CA TRP A 80 -6.01 10.55 0.63
C TRP A 80 -6.54 10.85 -0.78
N ASP A 81 -6.05 11.87 -1.46
CA ASP A 81 -6.47 12.14 -2.83
C ASP A 81 -6.09 10.99 -3.78
N TYR A 82 -6.75 10.86 -4.91
CA TYR A 82 -6.38 9.84 -5.89
C TYR A 82 -4.99 10.12 -6.47
N ILE A 83 -4.22 9.06 -6.77
CA ILE A 83 -2.97 9.17 -7.53
C ILE A 83 -3.23 8.60 -8.92
N SER A 84 -3.19 9.45 -9.94
CA SER A 84 -3.37 9.02 -11.33
C SER A 84 -2.22 8.15 -11.80
N GLU A 85 -0.98 8.57 -11.53
CA GLU A 85 0.22 7.93 -12.08
C GLU A 85 1.28 7.71 -11.01
N VAL A 86 1.98 6.57 -11.10
CA VAL A 86 3.10 6.22 -10.22
C VAL A 86 4.18 5.56 -11.07
N TYR A 87 5.42 6.01 -10.91
CA TYR A 87 6.57 5.53 -11.66
C TYR A 87 7.43 4.63 -10.77
N LEU A 88 7.77 3.43 -11.23
CA LEU A 88 8.65 2.50 -10.49
C LEU A 88 10.11 2.93 -10.52
N ASN A 89 10.51 3.60 -11.59
CA ASN A 89 11.81 4.20 -11.75
C ASN A 89 11.59 5.53 -12.49
N PRO A 90 11.50 6.66 -11.77
CA PRO A 90 11.33 7.94 -12.45
C PRO A 90 12.57 8.18 -13.32
N GLU A 91 12.38 8.54 -14.59
CA GLU A 91 13.44 9.09 -15.42
C GLU A 91 14.02 10.33 -14.70
N LYS A 92 15.34 10.55 -14.80
CA LYS A 92 16.06 11.64 -14.10
C LYS A 92 15.71 13.06 -14.63
N GLU A 93 14.51 13.30 -15.10
CA GLU A 93 14.08 14.59 -15.62
C GLU A 93 12.97 15.20 -14.76
N ALA A 94 13.36 15.63 -13.55
CA ALA A 94 12.78 16.75 -12.81
C ALA A 94 13.34 16.72 -11.37
N ALA A 95 14.57 17.22 -11.21
CA ALA A 95 15.04 17.77 -9.94
C ALA A 95 15.18 19.28 -10.13
#